data_AF-A0A4Q5P1Z6-F1
#
_entry.id   AF-A0A4Q5P1Z6-F1
#
_cell.length_a   1.000
_cell.length_b   1.000
_cell.length_c   1.000
_cell.angle_alpha   90.00
_cell.angle_beta   90.00
_cell.angle_gamma   90.00
#
_symmetry.space_group_name_H-M   'P 1'
#
loop_
_entity.id
_entity.type
_entity.pdbx_description
1 polymer ?
#
loop_
_entity_poly.entity_id
_entity_poly.type
_entity_poly.pdbx_seq_one_letter_code
_entity_poly.pdbx_strand_id
1 'polypeptide(L)'
;MSNKKLTPVGGIIFGLHERCTETLKRSCHRSYAALNGGSYLFAKDLDAWSIALQQFPERGLYAVSGNPRLLLKTIALAGTIRSTEIERVIKEFFREAIWSENTGLGERYPGHKEIIDWGRTFIEQFVIPNTIEKNITWANERKSERTCFFWIHRDAPEAVREALRLLMYTGIVTRLGTSVVATRSQVGTRYAVNIGCLASPTPSPISFISDIRKGLAVKRMTEYGANFQTFAEVASTVGDVIEADVSSVLSKQLRKSIEVLDISEHQKKALKSIKVNTVGKALNSTEADFMKAEYIGPKRSRLIKNVVTAAVIEYLSG
;
A
#
# COMPACT_ATOMS: atom_id res chain seq x y z
N MET A 1 31.62 -13.09 -23.10
CA MET A 1 30.86 -12.99 -21.84
C MET A 1 29.91 -11.80 -21.95
N SER A 2 28.65 -12.05 -22.33
CA SER A 2 27.72 -11.01 -22.77
C SER A 2 26.94 -10.42 -21.60
N ASN A 3 27.13 -9.13 -21.36
CA ASN A 3 26.28 -8.27 -20.53
C ASN A 3 24.82 -8.37 -20.98
N LYS A 4 23.99 -9.17 -20.28
CA LYS A 4 22.54 -9.17 -20.50
C LYS A 4 21.95 -7.94 -19.78
N LYS A 5 21.69 -6.89 -20.56
CA LYS A 5 20.89 -5.73 -20.15
C LYS A 5 19.56 -6.19 -19.55
N LEU A 6 19.34 -5.88 -18.27
CA LEU A 6 18.03 -6.00 -17.62
C LEU A 6 17.00 -5.18 -18.40
N THR A 7 15.86 -5.77 -18.72
CA THR A 7 14.76 -5.09 -19.43
C THR A 7 14.21 -3.92 -18.61
N PRO A 8 13.68 -2.86 -19.24
CA PRO A 8 13.41 -1.55 -18.60
C PRO A 8 12.51 -1.61 -17.35
N VAL A 9 11.59 -2.59 -17.28
CA VAL A 9 10.60 -2.73 -16.20
C VAL A 9 11.13 -3.56 -15.02
N GLY A 10 12.05 -4.49 -15.26
CA GLY A 10 12.83 -5.11 -14.17
C GLY A 10 13.66 -4.03 -13.45
N GLY A 11 14.18 -3.07 -14.21
CA GLY A 11 14.80 -1.86 -13.69
C GLY A 11 13.87 -0.91 -12.91
N ILE A 12 12.55 -1.12 -12.86
CA ILE A 12 11.66 -0.32 -12.02
C ILE A 12 11.62 -0.87 -10.60
N ILE A 13 11.52 -2.18 -10.40
CA ILE A 13 11.64 -2.78 -9.04
C ILE A 13 13.09 -2.69 -8.57
N PHE A 14 14.06 -3.05 -9.42
CA PHE A 14 15.48 -2.96 -9.10
C PHE A 14 15.97 -1.50 -9.03
N GLY A 15 15.39 -0.57 -9.80
CA GLY A 15 15.73 0.86 -9.75
C GLY A 15 14.99 1.63 -8.66
N LEU A 16 13.79 1.20 -8.22
CA LEU A 16 13.20 1.62 -6.95
C LEU A 16 14.03 1.09 -5.78
N HIS A 17 14.55 -0.14 -5.88
CA HIS A 17 15.46 -0.71 -4.88
C HIS A 17 16.79 0.05 -4.82
N GLU A 18 17.45 0.31 -5.96
CA GLU A 18 18.67 1.14 -6.04
C GLU A 18 18.41 2.58 -5.60
N ARG A 19 17.31 3.22 -6.03
CA ARG A 19 16.95 4.56 -5.56
C ARG A 19 16.59 4.57 -4.08
N CYS A 20 15.89 3.58 -3.53
CA CYS A 20 15.60 3.53 -2.10
C CYS A 20 16.87 3.30 -1.29
N THR A 21 17.76 2.40 -1.70
CA THR A 21 19.06 2.22 -1.03
C THR A 21 19.94 3.46 -1.17
N GLU A 22 19.95 4.12 -2.31
CA GLU A 22 20.74 5.34 -2.54
C GLU A 22 20.13 6.58 -1.88
N THR A 23 18.79 6.68 -1.80
CA THR A 23 18.08 7.74 -1.08
C THR A 23 18.16 7.55 0.43
N LEU A 24 18.13 6.31 0.94
CA LEU A 24 18.38 6.01 2.36
C LEU A 24 19.84 6.33 2.72
N LYS A 25 20.80 5.99 1.86
CA LYS A 25 22.23 6.39 2.01
C LYS A 25 22.40 7.91 1.97
N ARG A 26 21.72 8.62 1.06
CA ARG A 26 21.77 10.08 0.92
C ARG A 26 21.04 10.82 2.05
N SER A 27 19.92 10.30 2.56
CA SER A 27 19.21 10.88 3.71
C SER A 27 20.00 10.70 5.01
N CYS A 28 20.71 9.58 5.20
CA CYS A 28 21.67 9.44 6.31
C CYS A 28 22.80 10.48 6.23
N HIS A 29 23.31 10.79 5.03
CA HIS A 29 24.35 11.80 4.87
C HIS A 29 23.84 13.25 4.96
N ARG A 30 22.61 13.58 4.52
CA ARG A 30 22.07 14.95 4.58
C ARG A 30 21.67 15.38 6.00
N SER A 31 21.20 14.46 6.84
CA SER A 31 20.91 14.78 8.26
C SER A 31 22.17 15.11 9.06
N TYR A 32 23.36 14.71 8.58
CA TYR A 32 24.65 15.02 9.22
C TYR A 32 25.11 16.47 9.01
N ALA A 33 24.68 17.15 7.93
CA ALA A 33 25.13 18.50 7.60
C ALA A 33 24.23 19.62 8.16
N ALA A 34 22.97 19.32 8.50
CA ALA A 34 21.99 20.32 8.92
C ALA A 34 21.82 20.47 10.45
N LEU A 35 22.50 19.65 11.27
CA LEU A 35 22.32 19.59 12.73
C LEU A 35 23.57 19.99 13.54
N ASN A 36 24.53 20.70 12.95
CA ASN A 36 25.65 21.33 13.68
C ASN A 36 25.20 22.60 14.44
N GLY A 37 24.16 22.47 15.26
CA GLY A 37 23.54 23.60 15.94
C GLY A 37 22.58 23.20 17.05
N GLY A 38 22.98 22.29 17.93
CA GLY A 38 22.34 22.10 19.24
C GLY A 38 21.70 20.74 19.46
N SER A 39 21.93 20.24 20.68
CA SER A 39 21.24 19.12 21.34
C SER A 39 21.79 17.72 21.07
N TYR A 40 22.80 17.39 21.87
CA TYR A 40 23.33 16.07 22.15
C TYR A 40 22.25 15.15 22.73
N LEU A 41 21.58 14.32 21.94
CA LEU A 41 20.92 13.09 22.43
C LEU A 41 20.54 12.06 21.34
N PHE A 42 20.83 12.27 20.05
CA PHE A 42 20.37 11.38 18.97
C PHE A 42 21.47 10.84 18.02
N ALA A 43 22.76 10.99 18.33
CA ALA A 43 23.83 10.62 17.40
C ALA A 43 24.17 9.11 17.38
N LYS A 44 24.10 8.41 18.53
CA LYS A 44 24.55 7.00 18.62
C LYS A 44 23.59 5.99 17.99
N ASP A 45 22.28 6.26 18.04
CA ASP A 45 21.29 5.34 17.47
C ASP A 45 21.28 5.39 15.94
N LEU A 46 21.41 6.59 15.34
CA LEU A 46 21.41 6.74 13.87
C LEU A 46 22.59 6.04 13.19
N ASP A 47 23.77 6.01 13.80
CA ASP A 47 24.91 5.24 13.31
C ASP A 47 24.63 3.73 13.37
N ALA A 48 24.02 3.24 14.46
CA ALA A 48 23.59 1.85 14.58
C ALA A 48 22.49 1.48 13.56
N TRP A 49 21.57 2.38 13.25
CA TRP A 49 20.54 2.20 12.21
C TRP A 49 21.12 2.21 10.79
N SER A 50 22.13 3.04 10.51
CA SER A 50 22.83 3.05 9.22
C SER A 50 23.67 1.79 8.99
N ILE A 51 24.31 1.29 10.05
CA ILE A 51 25.06 0.03 10.07
C ILE A 51 24.08 -1.15 9.99
N ALA A 52 22.94 -1.10 10.67
CA ALA A 52 21.87 -2.09 10.59
C ALA A 52 21.25 -2.17 9.17
N LEU A 53 21.10 -1.04 8.47
CA LEU A 53 20.67 -1.00 7.07
C LEU A 53 21.76 -1.49 6.10
N GLN A 54 23.04 -1.33 6.43
CA GLN A 54 24.17 -1.92 5.69
C GLN A 54 24.37 -3.42 5.97
N GLN A 55 24.00 -3.89 7.17
CA GLN A 55 24.14 -5.28 7.61
C GLN A 55 22.87 -6.10 7.46
N PHE A 56 21.71 -5.47 7.22
CA PHE A 56 20.50 -6.20 6.86
C PHE A 56 20.85 -7.01 5.61
N PRO A 57 20.82 -8.36 5.68
CA PRO A 57 21.24 -9.15 4.54
C PRO A 57 20.33 -8.75 3.40
N GLU A 58 20.91 -8.49 2.23
CA GLU A 58 20.18 -8.01 1.04
C GLU A 58 18.88 -8.80 0.82
N ARG A 59 18.88 -10.08 1.22
CA ARG A 59 17.77 -11.03 1.23
C ARG A 59 16.52 -10.56 2.00
N GLY A 60 16.67 -9.85 3.13
CA GLY A 60 15.57 -9.23 3.87
C GLY A 60 14.98 -8.02 3.14
N LEU A 61 15.80 -7.23 2.44
CA LEU A 61 15.29 -6.16 1.57
C LEU A 61 14.52 -6.71 0.36
N TYR A 62 14.99 -7.81 -0.23
CA TYR A 62 14.27 -8.51 -1.31
C TYR A 62 12.95 -9.13 -0.83
N ALA A 63 12.91 -9.66 0.40
CA ALA A 63 11.67 -10.16 1.00
C ALA A 63 10.58 -9.09 1.08
N VAL A 64 10.96 -7.81 1.16
CA VAL A 64 10.04 -6.69 1.29
C VAL A 64 9.68 -6.05 -0.07
N SER A 65 10.27 -6.55 -1.17
CA SER A 65 10.03 -6.07 -2.54
C SER A 65 10.24 -4.55 -2.72
N GLY A 66 11.09 -3.94 -1.88
CA GLY A 66 11.42 -2.51 -1.94
C GLY A 66 10.46 -1.56 -1.22
N ASN A 67 9.51 -2.06 -0.41
CA ASN A 67 8.64 -1.20 0.40
C ASN A 67 9.32 -0.74 1.71
N PRO A 68 9.70 0.54 1.87
CA PRO A 68 10.46 1.00 3.03
C PRO A 68 9.67 0.86 4.35
N ARG A 69 8.34 0.99 4.32
CA ARG A 69 7.50 0.86 5.53
C ARG A 69 7.53 -0.55 6.07
N LEU A 70 7.35 -1.54 5.19
CA LEU A 70 7.39 -2.95 5.57
C LEU A 70 8.79 -3.33 6.05
N LEU A 71 9.85 -2.73 5.47
CA LEU A 71 11.23 -3.01 5.83
C LEU A 71 11.51 -2.56 7.27
N LEU A 72 11.14 -1.32 7.59
CA LEU A 72 11.29 -0.77 8.95
C LEU A 72 10.49 -1.58 9.97
N LYS A 73 9.28 -2.03 9.61
CA LYS A 73 8.44 -2.87 10.47
C LYS A 73 9.08 -4.25 10.71
N THR A 74 9.64 -4.89 9.68
CA THR A 74 10.36 -6.16 9.83
C THR A 74 11.65 -6.03 10.63
N ILE A 75 12.39 -4.92 10.48
CA ILE A 75 13.60 -4.64 11.26
C ILE A 75 13.25 -4.47 12.74
N ALA A 76 12.20 -3.69 13.03
CA ALA A 76 11.73 -3.47 14.40
C ALA A 76 11.31 -4.77 15.11
N LEU A 77 10.73 -5.72 14.37
CA LEU A 77 10.32 -7.03 14.90
C LEU A 77 11.48 -8.01 15.11
N ALA A 78 12.50 -7.96 14.26
CA ALA A 78 13.62 -8.91 14.34
C ALA A 78 14.47 -8.73 15.60
N GLY A 79 14.62 -7.50 16.10
CA GLY A 79 15.45 -7.17 17.26
C GLY A 79 16.97 -7.38 17.07
N THR A 80 17.37 -8.41 16.31
CA THR A 80 18.75 -8.73 15.93
C THR A 80 18.82 -9.23 14.48
N ILE A 81 19.93 -8.95 13.80
CA ILE A 81 20.12 -9.24 12.36
C ILE A 81 20.84 -10.59 12.19
N ARG A 82 20.24 -11.68 12.69
CA ARG A 82 20.73 -13.05 12.45
C ARG A 82 19.88 -13.73 11.38
N SER A 83 20.47 -14.62 10.59
CA SER A 83 19.74 -15.30 9.50
C SER A 83 18.54 -16.09 10.00
N THR A 84 18.67 -16.79 11.14
CA THR A 84 17.58 -17.54 11.78
C THR A 84 16.44 -16.64 12.24
N GLU A 85 16.78 -15.47 12.77
CA GLU A 85 15.83 -14.48 13.26
C GLU A 85 15.07 -13.84 12.09
N ILE A 86 15.77 -13.56 10.99
CA ILE A 86 15.16 -13.03 9.78
C ILE A 86 14.24 -14.06 9.13
N GLU A 87 14.59 -15.35 9.11
CA GLU A 87 13.68 -16.39 8.63
C GLU A 87 12.40 -16.47 9.47
N ARG A 88 12.55 -16.38 10.80
CA ARG A 88 11.41 -16.36 11.73
C ARG A 88 10.51 -15.16 11.46
N VAL A 89 11.09 -13.96 11.40
CA VAL A 89 10.36 -12.71 11.16
C VAL A 89 9.69 -12.73 9.79
N ILE A 90 10.34 -13.24 8.74
CA ILE A 90 9.70 -13.36 7.42
C ILE A 90 8.49 -14.30 7.49
N LYS A 91 8.61 -15.42 8.20
CA LYS A 91 7.49 -16.36 8.37
C LYS A 91 6.35 -15.71 9.17
N GLU A 92 6.61 -15.15 10.35
CA GLU A 92 5.60 -14.58 11.24
C GLU A 92 4.95 -13.32 10.61
N PHE A 93 5.75 -12.38 10.12
CA PHE A 93 5.25 -11.11 9.60
C PHE A 93 4.42 -11.27 8.31
N PHE A 94 4.93 -12.02 7.33
CA PHE A 94 4.25 -12.19 6.04
C PHE A 94 3.18 -13.28 6.04
N ARG A 95 3.11 -14.14 7.07
CA ARG A 95 2.02 -15.13 7.22
C ARG A 95 0.87 -14.59 8.07
N GLU A 96 1.12 -13.72 9.04
CA GLU A 96 0.09 -13.31 10.00
C GLU A 96 -0.09 -11.80 10.05
N ALA A 97 0.99 -11.04 10.31
CA ALA A 97 0.87 -9.61 10.60
C ALA A 97 0.37 -8.76 9.43
N ILE A 98 0.85 -9.02 8.20
CA ILE A 98 0.41 -8.28 7.01
C ILE A 98 -1.06 -8.60 6.68
N TRP A 99 -1.47 -9.86 6.84
CA TRP A 99 -2.85 -10.27 6.56
C TRP A 99 -3.83 -9.76 7.62
N SER A 100 -3.38 -9.68 8.87
CA SER A 100 -4.14 -9.04 9.94
C SER A 100 -4.34 -7.55 9.68
N GLU A 101 -3.30 -6.83 9.21
CA GLU A 101 -3.42 -5.41 8.82
C GLU A 101 -4.41 -5.24 7.65
N ASN A 102 -4.39 -6.13 6.67
CA ASN A 102 -5.35 -6.12 5.56
C ASN A 102 -6.78 -6.44 5.99
N THR A 103 -6.96 -7.43 6.88
CA THR A 103 -8.28 -7.81 7.40
C THR A 103 -8.85 -6.71 8.31
N GLY A 104 -8.01 -6.04 9.09
CA GLY A 104 -8.40 -4.89 9.92
C GLY A 104 -8.91 -3.68 9.13
N LEU A 105 -8.59 -3.58 7.83
CA LEU A 105 -9.23 -2.59 6.95
C LEU A 105 -10.70 -2.92 6.70
N GLY A 106 -11.07 -4.21 6.67
CA GLY A 106 -12.46 -4.65 6.52
C GLY A 106 -13.33 -4.30 7.72
N GLU A 107 -12.75 -4.22 8.92
CA GLU A 107 -13.44 -3.76 10.12
C GLU A 107 -13.69 -2.24 10.10
N ARG A 108 -12.75 -1.47 9.52
CA ARG A 108 -12.88 0.00 9.38
C ARG A 108 -13.84 0.41 8.27
N TYR A 109 -13.92 -0.39 7.21
CA TYR A 109 -14.75 -0.13 6.04
C TYR A 109 -15.70 -1.31 5.78
N PRO A 110 -16.80 -1.41 6.53
CA PRO A 110 -17.68 -2.58 6.50
C PRO A 110 -18.31 -2.85 5.12
N GLY A 111 -18.57 -1.82 4.30
CA GLY A 111 -19.10 -2.03 2.94
C GLY A 111 -18.08 -2.51 1.91
N HIS A 112 -16.78 -2.51 2.25
CA HIS A 112 -15.73 -3.12 1.42
C HIS A 112 -15.20 -4.42 2.01
N LYS A 113 -15.81 -4.94 3.09
CA LYS A 113 -15.34 -6.14 3.78
C LYS A 113 -15.29 -7.36 2.84
N GLU A 114 -16.36 -7.59 2.08
CA GLU A 114 -16.44 -8.72 1.15
C GLU A 114 -15.39 -8.64 0.03
N ILE A 115 -15.08 -7.42 -0.44
CA ILE A 115 -14.00 -7.17 -1.42
C ILE A 115 -12.63 -7.50 -0.83
N ILE A 116 -12.41 -7.09 0.42
CA ILE A 116 -11.14 -7.30 1.14
C ILE A 116 -10.92 -8.79 1.42
N ASP A 117 -11.95 -9.48 1.91
CA ASP A 117 -11.92 -10.90 2.22
C ASP A 117 -11.75 -11.74 0.94
N TRP A 118 -12.42 -11.34 -0.14
CA TRP A 118 -12.20 -11.96 -1.44
C TRP A 118 -10.77 -11.74 -1.94
N GLY A 119 -10.24 -10.52 -1.86
CA GLY A 119 -8.88 -10.21 -2.30
C GLY A 119 -7.84 -11.05 -1.56
N ARG A 120 -8.02 -11.25 -0.25
CA ARG A 120 -7.20 -12.16 0.56
C ARG A 120 -7.27 -13.59 0.04
N THR A 121 -8.50 -14.11 -0.09
CA THR A 121 -8.75 -15.49 -0.55
C THR A 121 -8.15 -15.73 -1.93
N PHE A 122 -8.30 -14.78 -2.85
CA PHE A 122 -7.74 -14.85 -4.20
C PHE A 122 -6.21 -14.98 -4.20
N ILE A 123 -5.51 -14.17 -3.41
CA ILE A 123 -4.04 -14.24 -3.35
C ILE A 123 -3.56 -15.50 -2.63
N GLU A 124 -4.15 -15.84 -1.48
CA GLU A 124 -3.73 -16.99 -0.67
C GLU A 124 -4.01 -18.34 -1.35
N GLN A 125 -5.17 -18.51 -1.98
CA GLN A 125 -5.59 -19.80 -2.55
C GLN A 125 -5.17 -19.99 -4.00
N PHE A 126 -5.08 -18.90 -4.79
CA PHE A 126 -4.81 -19.02 -6.23
C PHE A 126 -3.45 -18.42 -6.60
N VAL A 127 -3.19 -17.15 -6.29
CA VAL A 127 -1.99 -16.48 -6.85
C VAL A 127 -0.69 -17.02 -6.25
N ILE A 128 -0.60 -17.17 -4.93
CA ILE A 128 0.60 -17.69 -4.27
C ILE A 128 0.88 -19.14 -4.68
N PRO A 129 -0.08 -20.10 -4.56
CA PRO A 129 0.17 -21.50 -4.92
C PRO A 129 0.53 -21.68 -6.39
N ASN A 130 -0.21 -21.05 -7.31
CA ASN A 130 0.06 -21.16 -8.75
C ASN A 130 1.44 -20.60 -9.13
N THR A 131 1.89 -19.55 -8.43
CA THR A 131 3.20 -18.97 -8.67
C THR A 131 4.32 -19.87 -8.15
N ILE A 132 4.13 -20.46 -6.97
CA ILE A 132 5.09 -21.41 -6.38
C ILE A 132 5.18 -22.67 -7.24
N GLU A 133 4.05 -23.25 -7.64
CA GLU A 133 4.00 -24.44 -8.50
C GLU A 133 4.76 -24.21 -9.80
N LYS A 134 4.51 -23.09 -10.50
CA LYS A 134 5.27 -22.74 -11.72
C LYS A 134 6.76 -22.64 -11.49
N ASN A 135 7.18 -22.04 -10.38
CA ASN A 135 8.60 -21.94 -10.05
C ASN A 135 9.23 -23.31 -9.76
N ILE A 136 8.51 -24.23 -9.13
CA ILE A 136 8.94 -25.62 -8.90
C ILE A 136 9.03 -26.38 -10.22
N THR A 137 8.01 -26.30 -11.08
CA THR A 137 8.02 -26.94 -12.40
C THR A 137 9.22 -26.48 -13.24
N TRP A 138 9.51 -25.18 -13.27
CA TRP A 138 10.66 -24.65 -13.99
C TRP A 138 12.00 -25.02 -13.36
N ALA A 139 12.06 -25.17 -12.04
CA ALA A 139 13.24 -25.71 -11.36
C ALA A 139 13.52 -27.14 -11.82
N ASN A 140 12.47 -27.97 -11.90
CA ASN A 140 12.56 -29.36 -12.38
C ASN A 140 12.97 -29.43 -13.87
N GLU A 141 12.47 -28.52 -14.69
CA GLU A 141 12.84 -28.38 -16.11
C GLU A 141 14.23 -27.75 -16.33
N ARG A 142 15.02 -27.51 -15.27
CA ARG A 142 16.35 -26.87 -15.29
C ARG A 142 16.36 -25.47 -15.93
N LYS A 143 15.23 -24.78 -15.95
CA LYS A 143 15.16 -23.37 -16.36
C LYS A 143 15.66 -22.50 -15.22
N SER A 144 16.53 -21.54 -15.54
CA SER A 144 17.04 -20.55 -14.58
C SER A 144 16.02 -19.44 -14.28
N GLU A 145 14.88 -19.41 -14.97
CA GLU A 145 13.87 -18.36 -14.85
C GLU A 145 12.93 -18.63 -13.66
N ARG A 146 12.59 -17.58 -12.91
CA ARG A 146 11.65 -17.57 -11.78
C ARG A 146 10.69 -16.38 -11.94
N THR A 147 9.50 -16.47 -11.37
CA THR A 147 8.50 -15.40 -11.43
C THR A 147 7.87 -15.09 -10.08
N CYS A 148 7.52 -13.83 -9.87
CA CYS A 148 6.61 -13.34 -8.85
C CYS A 148 5.47 -12.50 -9.47
N PHE A 149 5.31 -12.59 -10.79
CA PHE A 149 4.41 -11.72 -11.54
C PHE A 149 3.15 -12.45 -11.93
N PHE A 150 2.05 -11.74 -11.85
CA PHE A 150 0.77 -12.15 -12.37
C PHE A 150 0.16 -11.06 -13.23
N TRP A 151 -0.73 -11.45 -14.10
CA TRP A 151 -1.36 -10.60 -15.08
C TRP A 151 -2.86 -10.79 -15.01
N ILE A 152 -3.59 -9.68 -15.08
CA ILE A 152 -5.05 -9.66 -15.07
C ILE A 152 -5.54 -8.94 -16.31
N HIS A 153 -6.55 -9.53 -16.95
CA HIS A 153 -7.20 -8.99 -18.14
C HIS A 153 -7.72 -7.57 -17.92
N ARG A 154 -7.68 -6.74 -18.98
CA ARG A 154 -8.26 -5.39 -18.94
C ARG A 154 -9.73 -5.43 -18.55
N ASP A 155 -10.50 -6.32 -19.15
CA ASP A 155 -11.96 -6.45 -18.93
C ASP A 155 -12.34 -7.20 -17.64
N ALA A 156 -11.42 -7.36 -16.69
CA ALA A 156 -11.78 -7.88 -15.37
C ALA A 156 -12.77 -6.94 -14.64
N PRO A 157 -13.70 -7.47 -13.83
CA PRO A 157 -14.67 -6.68 -13.08
C PRO A 157 -14.03 -5.59 -12.23
N GLU A 158 -14.73 -4.47 -12.03
CA GLU A 158 -14.20 -3.34 -11.26
C GLU A 158 -13.90 -3.73 -9.80
N ALA A 159 -14.75 -4.55 -9.20
CA ALA A 159 -14.54 -5.07 -7.85
C ALA A 159 -13.21 -5.81 -7.68
N VAL A 160 -12.74 -6.53 -8.71
CA VAL A 160 -11.42 -7.19 -8.70
C VAL A 160 -10.30 -6.15 -8.69
N ARG A 161 -10.46 -5.05 -9.45
CA ARG A 161 -9.47 -3.97 -9.47
C ARG A 161 -9.41 -3.24 -8.14
N GLU A 162 -10.54 -3.04 -7.47
CA GLU A 162 -10.60 -2.43 -6.14
C GLU A 162 -9.98 -3.33 -5.07
N ALA A 163 -10.28 -4.63 -5.07
CA ALA A 163 -9.63 -5.58 -4.18
C ALA A 163 -8.09 -5.51 -4.30
N LEU A 164 -7.58 -5.43 -5.54
CA LEU A 164 -6.14 -5.32 -5.79
C LEU A 164 -5.56 -3.96 -5.39
N ARG A 165 -6.35 -2.87 -5.48
CA ARG A 165 -5.93 -1.54 -5.00
C ARG A 165 -5.77 -1.56 -3.47
N LEU A 166 -6.67 -2.22 -2.74
CA LEU A 166 -6.57 -2.36 -1.28
C LEU A 166 -5.36 -3.23 -0.89
N LEU A 167 -5.11 -4.33 -1.61
CA LEU A 167 -3.91 -5.15 -1.42
C LEU A 167 -2.61 -4.43 -1.79
N MET A 168 -2.67 -3.47 -2.71
CA MET A 168 -1.53 -2.59 -3.00
C MET A 168 -1.25 -1.61 -1.87
N TYR A 169 -2.30 -1.09 -1.23
CA TYR A 169 -2.16 -0.19 -0.09
C TYR A 169 -1.44 -0.86 1.08
N THR A 170 -1.74 -2.14 1.37
CA THR A 170 -1.06 -2.92 2.41
C THR A 170 0.34 -3.41 2.00
N GLY A 171 0.70 -3.28 0.71
CA GLY A 171 2.00 -3.68 0.19
C GLY A 171 2.15 -5.18 -0.07
N ILE A 172 1.05 -5.93 -0.14
CA ILE A 172 1.02 -7.34 -0.55
C ILE A 172 1.22 -7.45 -2.06
N VAL A 173 0.64 -6.52 -2.82
CA VAL A 173 0.72 -6.48 -4.29
C VAL A 173 1.36 -5.18 -4.76
N THR A 174 2.14 -5.21 -5.82
CA THR A 174 2.68 -4.01 -6.48
C THR A 174 2.31 -4.01 -7.95
N ARG A 175 1.79 -2.88 -8.45
CA ARG A 175 1.52 -2.70 -9.88
C ARG A 175 2.80 -2.35 -10.63
N LEU A 176 3.06 -3.00 -11.75
CA LEU A 176 4.29 -2.79 -12.53
C LEU A 176 4.08 -2.13 -13.88
N GLY A 177 2.92 -2.33 -14.49
CA GLY A 177 2.61 -1.75 -15.78
C GLY A 177 1.18 -2.01 -16.18
N THR A 178 0.55 -0.96 -16.70
CA THR A 178 -0.75 -1.04 -17.37
C THR A 178 -0.53 -1.32 -18.86
N SER A 179 -1.50 -1.95 -19.51
CA SER A 179 -1.48 -2.24 -20.96
C SER A 179 -0.37 -3.19 -21.43
N VAL A 180 -0.06 -4.20 -20.61
CA VAL A 180 0.87 -5.27 -20.97
C VAL A 180 0.14 -6.31 -21.82
N VAL A 181 0.70 -6.62 -22.98
CA VAL A 181 0.21 -7.68 -23.88
C VAL A 181 0.63 -9.05 -23.36
N ALA A 182 -0.35 -9.95 -23.17
CA ALA A 182 -0.16 -11.33 -22.73
C ALA A 182 -0.03 -12.30 -23.92
N THR A 183 0.12 -13.61 -23.64
CA THR A 183 0.40 -14.66 -24.63
C THR A 183 -0.65 -14.77 -25.76
N ARG A 184 -1.87 -14.24 -25.56
CA ARG A 184 -2.97 -14.25 -26.54
C ARG A 184 -3.25 -12.89 -27.21
N SER A 185 -2.27 -11.99 -27.24
CA SER A 185 -2.44 -10.60 -27.74
C SER A 185 -3.49 -9.78 -26.98
N GLN A 186 -3.96 -10.30 -25.83
CA GLN A 186 -4.89 -9.60 -24.95
C GLN A 186 -4.13 -8.61 -24.08
N VAL A 187 -4.79 -7.48 -23.80
CA VAL A 187 -4.21 -6.37 -23.04
C VAL A 187 -4.68 -6.44 -21.60
N GLY A 188 -3.78 -6.19 -20.66
CA GLY A 188 -4.12 -6.22 -19.24
C GLY A 188 -3.07 -5.54 -18.37
N THR A 189 -3.22 -5.68 -17.07
CA THR A 189 -2.34 -5.05 -16.08
C THR A 189 -1.46 -6.11 -15.42
N ARG A 190 -0.16 -5.83 -15.33
CA ARG A 190 0.80 -6.69 -14.63
C ARG A 190 0.96 -6.24 -13.19
N TYR A 191 0.90 -7.21 -12.30
CA TYR A 191 1.11 -7.08 -10.87
C TYR A 191 2.24 -8.01 -10.43
N ALA A 192 2.86 -7.65 -9.30
CA ALA A 192 3.83 -8.47 -8.59
C ALA A 192 3.29 -8.79 -7.21
N VAL A 193 3.39 -10.05 -6.80
CA VAL A 193 3.18 -10.41 -5.39
C VAL A 193 4.45 -10.11 -4.62
N ASN A 194 4.30 -9.63 -3.41
CA ASN A 194 5.42 -9.43 -2.50
C ASN A 194 6.18 -10.75 -2.30
N ILE A 195 7.50 -10.72 -2.49
CA ILE A 195 8.36 -11.91 -2.43
C ILE A 195 8.32 -12.53 -1.03
N GLY A 196 8.15 -11.73 0.03
CA GLY A 196 7.98 -12.22 1.40
C GLY A 196 6.73 -13.07 1.58
N CYS A 197 5.61 -12.68 0.95
CA CYS A 197 4.38 -13.47 0.94
C CYS A 197 4.53 -14.78 0.15
N LEU A 198 5.34 -14.78 -0.92
CA LEU A 198 5.65 -16.00 -1.68
C LEU A 198 6.60 -16.94 -0.94
N ALA A 199 7.52 -16.38 -0.13
CA ALA A 199 8.53 -17.14 0.60
C ALA A 199 8.02 -17.71 1.93
N SER A 200 7.04 -17.07 2.58
CA SER A 200 6.50 -17.47 3.88
C SER A 200 5.91 -18.89 3.97
N PRO A 201 5.28 -19.49 2.91
CA PRO A 201 4.83 -20.89 2.98
C PRO A 201 5.97 -21.91 2.79
N THR A 202 7.14 -21.49 2.33
CA THR A 202 8.27 -22.39 2.02
C THR A 202 9.07 -22.74 3.29
N PRO A 203 9.57 -23.98 3.45
CA PRO A 203 10.34 -24.37 4.63
C PRO A 203 11.60 -23.53 4.86
N SER A 204 12.31 -23.16 3.78
CA SER A 204 13.47 -22.27 3.79
C SER A 204 13.21 -20.99 2.97
N PRO A 205 12.78 -19.88 3.59
CA PRO A 205 12.42 -18.67 2.86
C PRO A 205 13.65 -17.95 2.28
N ILE A 206 14.81 -17.99 2.95
CA ILE A 206 16.02 -17.30 2.51
C ILE A 206 16.61 -17.90 1.21
N SER A 207 16.63 -19.22 1.08
CA SER A 207 17.07 -19.92 -0.13
C SER A 207 16.14 -19.59 -1.30
N PHE A 208 14.83 -19.67 -1.07
CA PHE A 208 13.80 -19.35 -2.06
C PHE A 208 13.92 -17.91 -2.58
N ILE A 209 14.12 -16.92 -1.68
CA ILE A 209 14.36 -15.53 -2.07
C ILE A 209 15.64 -15.40 -2.89
N SER A 210 16.71 -16.12 -2.53
CA SER A 210 17.97 -16.09 -3.28
C SER A 210 17.79 -16.67 -4.69
N ASP A 211 16.96 -17.69 -4.85
CA ASP A 211 16.72 -18.33 -6.14
C ASP A 211 15.87 -17.44 -7.05
N ILE A 212 14.82 -16.82 -6.48
CA ILE A 212 14.02 -15.81 -7.19
C ILE A 212 14.91 -14.66 -7.66
N ARG A 213 15.78 -14.13 -6.79
CA ARG A 213 16.68 -13.01 -7.13
C ARG A 213 17.57 -13.33 -8.35
N LYS A 214 18.13 -14.53 -8.42
CA LYS A 214 19.04 -14.93 -9.51
C LYS A 214 18.31 -15.13 -10.84
N GLY A 215 17.03 -15.47 -10.80
CA GLY A 215 16.26 -15.93 -11.95
C GLY A 215 15.09 -15.05 -12.38
N LEU A 216 14.87 -13.87 -11.78
CA LEU A 216 13.61 -13.14 -11.95
C LEU A 216 13.35 -12.71 -13.40
N ALA A 217 12.33 -13.29 -14.02
CA ALA A 217 11.97 -13.06 -15.41
C ALA A 217 10.61 -12.36 -15.52
N VAL A 218 10.63 -11.07 -15.85
CA VAL A 218 9.43 -10.20 -15.95
C VAL A 218 8.45 -10.65 -17.04
N LYS A 219 8.94 -11.31 -18.09
CA LYS A 219 8.12 -11.81 -19.20
C LYS A 219 7.30 -13.05 -18.82
N ARG A 220 7.70 -13.75 -17.77
CA ARG A 220 7.04 -14.98 -17.31
C ARG A 220 6.07 -14.59 -16.21
N MET A 221 4.78 -14.87 -16.39
CA MET A 221 3.74 -14.50 -15.44
C MET A 221 2.60 -15.53 -15.40
N THR A 222 1.84 -15.55 -14.30
CA THR A 222 0.54 -16.22 -14.23
C THR A 222 -0.52 -15.33 -14.86
N GLU A 223 -1.28 -15.85 -15.83
CA GLU A 223 -2.28 -15.07 -16.57
C GLU A 223 -3.68 -15.44 -16.07
N TYR A 224 -4.45 -14.44 -15.64
CA TYR A 224 -5.85 -14.56 -15.25
C TYR A 224 -6.72 -13.85 -16.29
N GLY A 225 -7.53 -14.62 -17.03
CA GLY A 225 -8.44 -14.12 -18.06
C GLY A 225 -9.69 -13.46 -17.47
N ALA A 226 -10.48 -12.79 -18.31
CA ALA A 226 -11.73 -12.13 -17.90
C ALA A 226 -12.77 -13.12 -17.34
N ASN A 227 -12.81 -14.36 -17.89
CA ASN A 227 -13.77 -15.40 -17.51
C ASN A 227 -13.27 -16.30 -16.37
N PHE A 228 -12.37 -15.83 -15.52
CA PHE A 228 -11.92 -16.62 -14.39
C PHE A 228 -13.08 -16.79 -13.41
N GLN A 229 -13.40 -18.04 -13.03
CA GLN A 229 -14.61 -18.38 -12.25
C GLN A 229 -14.75 -17.54 -10.97
N THR A 230 -13.64 -17.33 -10.27
CA THR A 230 -13.58 -16.56 -9.03
C THR A 230 -13.85 -15.06 -9.22
N PHE A 231 -13.75 -14.53 -10.45
CA PHE A 231 -14.12 -13.14 -10.76
C PHE A 231 -15.64 -12.97 -10.88
N ALA A 232 -16.35 -14.01 -11.33
CA ALA A 232 -17.81 -13.97 -11.44
C ALA A 232 -18.47 -13.85 -10.05
N GLU A 233 -17.91 -14.55 -9.05
CA GLU A 233 -18.38 -14.52 -7.65
C GLU A 233 -18.32 -13.11 -7.04
N VAL A 234 -17.24 -12.36 -7.28
CA VAL A 234 -17.13 -10.97 -6.79
C VAL A 234 -18.05 -10.05 -7.54
N ALA A 235 -18.15 -10.22 -8.86
CA ALA A 235 -18.98 -9.36 -9.68
C ALA A 235 -20.46 -9.42 -9.25
N SER A 236 -20.95 -10.61 -8.90
CA SER A 236 -22.32 -10.79 -8.38
C SER A 236 -22.54 -10.19 -6.99
N THR A 237 -21.53 -10.21 -6.13
CA THR A 237 -21.66 -9.76 -4.73
C THR A 237 -21.47 -8.26 -4.59
N VAL A 238 -20.62 -7.65 -5.41
CA VAL A 238 -20.08 -6.31 -5.17
C VAL A 238 -20.54 -5.26 -6.19
N GLY A 239 -21.06 -5.68 -7.36
CA GLY A 239 -21.46 -4.77 -8.45
C GLY A 239 -22.37 -3.62 -8.01
N ASP A 240 -23.28 -3.86 -7.06
CA ASP A 240 -24.23 -2.86 -6.56
C ASP A 240 -23.73 -2.11 -5.30
N VAL A 241 -22.68 -2.59 -4.63
CA VAL A 241 -22.22 -2.08 -3.33
C VAL A 241 -21.28 -0.88 -3.48
N ILE A 242 -20.47 -0.82 -4.54
CA ILE A 242 -19.43 0.20 -4.70
C ILE A 242 -20.03 1.61 -4.92
N GLU A 243 -21.08 1.75 -5.73
CA GLU A 243 -21.72 3.06 -5.94
C GLU A 243 -22.58 3.50 -4.75
N ALA A 244 -23.27 2.55 -4.11
CA ALA A 244 -24.12 2.84 -2.96
C ALA A 244 -23.29 3.22 -1.72
N ASP A 245 -22.14 2.59 -1.47
CA ASP A 245 -21.40 2.76 -0.22
C ASP A 245 -20.61 4.07 -0.17
N VAL A 246 -20.01 4.56 -1.26
CA VAL A 246 -19.28 5.85 -1.24
C VAL A 246 -20.21 7.02 -0.89
N SER A 247 -21.40 7.05 -1.48
CA SER A 247 -22.43 8.04 -1.17
C SER A 247 -22.95 7.88 0.27
N SER A 248 -23.14 6.64 0.74
CA SER A 248 -23.59 6.36 2.10
C SER A 248 -22.55 6.72 3.18
N VAL A 249 -21.28 6.44 2.91
CA VAL A 249 -20.15 6.73 3.82
C VAL A 249 -19.89 8.23 3.84
N LEU A 250 -19.84 8.89 2.69
CA LEU A 250 -19.71 10.34 2.62
C LEU A 250 -20.88 11.02 3.35
N SER A 251 -22.11 10.59 3.12
CA SER A 251 -23.27 11.15 3.82
C SER A 251 -23.24 10.88 5.33
N LYS A 252 -22.71 9.75 5.78
CA LYS A 252 -22.44 9.50 7.22
C LYS A 252 -21.39 10.47 7.78
N GLN A 253 -20.28 10.70 7.08
CA GLN A 253 -19.24 11.64 7.54
C GLN A 253 -19.76 13.09 7.54
N LEU A 254 -20.51 13.48 6.52
CA LEU A 254 -21.11 14.82 6.42
C LEU A 254 -22.20 15.08 7.48
N ARG A 255 -22.81 14.03 8.05
CA ARG A 255 -23.77 14.13 9.16
C ARG A 255 -23.12 14.29 10.53
N LYS A 256 -21.81 14.03 10.65
CA LYS A 256 -21.10 14.22 11.93
C LYS A 256 -21.10 15.68 12.37
N SER A 257 -21.00 15.87 13.67
CA SER A 257 -20.99 17.19 14.31
C SER A 257 -19.76 17.99 13.90
N ILE A 258 -19.88 19.32 13.88
CA ILE A 258 -18.74 20.24 13.70
C ILE A 258 -17.68 20.12 14.80
N GLU A 259 -17.98 19.45 15.91
CA GLU A 259 -17.03 19.25 17.02
C GLU A 259 -15.81 18.42 16.63
N VAL A 260 -15.93 17.61 15.59
CA VAL A 260 -14.84 16.76 15.10
C VAL A 260 -13.83 17.57 14.26
N LEU A 261 -14.18 18.79 13.86
CA LEU A 261 -13.27 19.67 13.11
C LEU A 261 -12.27 20.33 14.05
N ASP A 262 -11.00 20.33 13.64
CA ASP A 262 -9.91 21.02 14.35
C ASP A 262 -9.91 22.52 14.06
N ILE A 263 -10.90 23.23 14.62
CA ILE A 263 -11.06 24.68 14.50
C ILE A 263 -11.25 25.31 15.90
N SER A 264 -10.98 26.60 16.02
CA SER A 264 -11.08 27.29 17.31
C SER A 264 -12.49 27.28 17.90
N GLU A 265 -12.59 27.25 19.24
CA GLU A 265 -13.88 27.28 19.95
C GLU A 265 -14.74 28.50 19.62
N HIS A 266 -14.11 29.63 19.33
CA HIS A 266 -14.81 30.82 18.87
C HIS A 266 -15.49 30.59 17.50
N GLN A 267 -14.80 29.92 16.57
CA GLN A 267 -15.37 29.55 15.26
C GLN A 267 -16.48 28.51 15.39
N LYS A 268 -16.34 27.54 16.29
CA LYS A 268 -17.42 26.57 16.59
C LYS A 268 -18.65 27.26 17.15
N LYS A 269 -18.49 28.20 18.09
CA LYS A 269 -19.60 29.02 18.62
C LYS A 269 -20.27 29.86 17.54
N ALA A 270 -19.48 30.49 16.67
CA ALA A 270 -20.00 31.24 15.53
C ALA A 270 -20.83 30.34 14.59
N LEU A 271 -20.33 29.16 14.23
CA LEU A 271 -21.06 28.17 13.42
C LEU A 271 -22.38 27.71 14.06
N LYS A 272 -22.37 27.45 15.37
CA LYS A 272 -23.58 27.08 16.12
C LYS A 272 -24.61 28.22 16.15
N SER A 273 -24.16 29.47 16.25
CA SER A 273 -25.06 30.64 16.26
C SER A 273 -25.90 30.73 14.98
N ILE A 274 -25.35 30.30 13.84
CA ILE A 274 -26.03 30.27 12.54
C ILE A 274 -26.66 28.90 12.22
N LYS A 275 -26.81 28.03 13.22
CA LYS A 275 -27.40 26.68 13.10
C LYS A 275 -26.64 25.73 12.16
N VAL A 276 -25.34 25.97 11.95
CA VAL A 276 -24.45 25.08 11.19
C VAL A 276 -23.81 24.09 12.15
N ASN A 277 -24.48 22.95 12.35
CA ASN A 277 -24.12 21.97 13.37
C ASN A 277 -23.43 20.71 12.81
N THR A 278 -23.38 20.55 11.48
CA THR A 278 -22.80 19.37 10.83
C THR A 278 -21.70 19.72 9.84
N VAL A 279 -20.75 18.80 9.63
CA VAL A 279 -19.64 18.92 8.67
C VAL A 279 -20.16 19.26 7.27
N GLY A 280 -21.23 18.59 6.81
CA GLY A 280 -21.82 18.84 5.50
C GLY A 280 -22.49 20.21 5.36
N LYS A 281 -23.15 20.71 6.42
CA LYS A 281 -23.68 22.08 6.42
C LYS A 281 -22.56 23.11 6.42
N ALA A 282 -21.46 22.85 7.14
CA ALA A 282 -20.30 23.72 7.15
C ALA A 282 -19.65 23.83 5.77
N LEU A 283 -19.54 22.72 5.03
CA LEU A 283 -19.00 22.69 3.67
C LEU A 283 -19.88 23.43 2.66
N ASN A 284 -21.20 23.29 2.77
CA ASN A 284 -22.17 23.91 1.85
C ASN A 284 -22.50 25.37 2.18
N SER A 285 -22.01 25.90 3.30
CA SER A 285 -22.30 27.27 3.74
C SER A 285 -21.56 28.30 2.91
N THR A 286 -22.25 29.36 2.51
CA THR A 286 -21.66 30.46 1.71
C THR A 286 -21.07 31.55 2.61
N GLU A 287 -20.25 32.45 2.05
CA GLU A 287 -19.71 33.61 2.79
C GLU A 287 -20.81 34.48 3.39
N ALA A 288 -21.95 34.58 2.70
CA ALA A 288 -23.12 35.31 3.17
C ALA A 288 -23.77 34.64 4.40
N ASP A 289 -23.70 33.32 4.51
CA ASP A 289 -24.22 32.59 5.67
C ASP A 289 -23.32 32.80 6.90
N PHE A 290 -21.99 32.83 6.71
CA PHE A 290 -21.05 33.16 7.78
C PHE A 290 -21.18 34.61 8.28
N MET A 291 -21.62 35.53 7.42
CA MET A 291 -21.87 36.93 7.81
C MET A 291 -23.12 37.10 8.69
N LYS A 292 -24.00 36.09 8.79
CA LYS A 292 -25.18 36.13 9.69
C LYS A 292 -24.78 35.93 11.16
N ALA A 293 -23.56 35.46 11.42
CA ALA A 293 -23.03 35.29 12.76
C ALA A 293 -22.59 36.63 13.36
N GLU A 294 -22.77 36.77 14.66
CA GLU A 294 -22.45 37.99 15.39
C GLU A 294 -20.97 38.35 15.26
N TYR A 295 -20.67 39.62 14.99
CA TYR A 295 -19.30 40.17 14.90
C TYR A 295 -18.45 39.66 13.70
N ILE A 296 -19.09 39.12 12.66
CA ILE A 296 -18.43 38.62 11.44
C ILE A 296 -18.72 39.51 10.22
N GLY A 297 -17.73 40.34 9.87
CA GLY A 297 -17.74 41.12 8.63
C GLY A 297 -17.19 40.38 7.40
N PRO A 298 -17.23 40.99 6.21
CA PRO A 298 -16.91 40.34 4.92
C PRO A 298 -15.47 39.81 4.80
N LYS A 299 -14.50 40.44 5.46
CA LYS A 299 -13.11 39.91 5.51
C LYS A 299 -12.99 38.69 6.41
N ARG A 300 -13.69 38.70 7.55
CA ARG A 300 -13.65 37.60 8.54
C ARG A 300 -14.44 36.38 8.05
N SER A 301 -15.56 36.58 7.35
CA SER A 301 -16.35 35.48 6.78
C SER A 301 -15.53 34.65 5.77
N ARG A 302 -14.74 35.31 4.91
CA ARG A 302 -13.82 34.64 3.98
C ARG A 302 -12.75 33.81 4.68
N LEU A 303 -12.11 34.38 5.71
CA LEU A 303 -11.10 33.68 6.50
C LEU A 303 -11.69 32.45 7.19
N ILE A 304 -12.85 32.60 7.83
CA ILE A 304 -13.53 31.50 8.53
C ILE A 304 -13.95 30.42 7.54
N LYS A 305 -14.50 30.79 6.38
CA LYS A 305 -14.83 29.82 5.32
C LYS A 305 -13.61 29.02 4.90
N ASN A 306 -12.49 29.67 4.61
CA ASN A 306 -11.27 28.97 4.19
C ASN A 306 -10.74 28.02 5.26
N VAL A 307 -10.74 28.45 6.54
CA VAL A 307 -10.31 27.60 7.66
C VAL A 307 -11.26 26.40 7.83
N VAL A 308 -12.58 26.62 7.77
CA VAL A 308 -13.58 25.56 7.87
C VAL A 308 -13.48 24.59 6.70
N THR A 309 -13.35 25.09 5.46
CA THR A 309 -13.18 24.23 4.28
C THR A 309 -11.89 23.42 4.36
N ALA A 310 -10.78 24.02 4.81
CA ALA A 310 -9.52 23.30 5.00
C ALA A 310 -9.65 22.20 6.05
N ALA A 311 -10.21 22.51 7.23
CA ALA A 311 -10.43 21.54 8.31
C ALA A 311 -11.37 20.40 7.89
N VAL A 312 -12.40 20.69 7.09
CA VAL A 312 -13.31 19.67 6.54
C VAL A 312 -12.58 18.77 5.54
N ILE A 313 -11.77 19.34 4.65
CA ILE A 313 -11.00 18.55 3.68
C ILE A 313 -9.97 17.67 4.40
N GLU A 314 -9.26 18.24 5.37
CA GLU A 314 -8.31 17.50 6.21
C GLU A 314 -9.00 16.34 6.92
N TYR A 315 -10.15 16.60 7.55
CA TYR A 315 -10.97 15.58 8.21
C TYR A 315 -11.48 14.49 7.26
N LEU A 316 -11.85 14.84 6.03
CA LEU A 316 -12.30 13.86 5.03
C LEU A 316 -11.15 13.09 4.39
N SER A 317 -9.93 13.62 4.45
CA SER A 317 -8.72 13.01 3.88
C SER A 317 -7.91 12.16 4.86
N GLY A 318 -8.09 12.37 6.17
CA GLY A 318 -7.46 11.62 7.27
C GLY A 318 -8.27 10.40 7.69
#